data_AF-A0A835I645-F1
#
_entry.id   AF-A0A835I645-F1
#
_cell.length_a   1.000
_cell.length_b   1.000
_cell.length_c   1.000
_cell.angle_alpha   90.00
_cell.angle_beta   90.00
_cell.angle_gamma   90.00
#
_symmetry.space_group_name_H-M   'P 1'
#
loop_
_entity.id
_entity.type
_entity.pdbx_description
1 polymer ?
#
loop_
_entity_poly.entity_id
_entity_poly.type
_entity_poly.pdbx_seq_one_letter_code
_entity_poly.pdbx_strand_id
1 'polypeptide(L)'
;MLKRYIWLVWIFIAKPDLLSLLARVNTLHLVSVHISSFDTQEWLHLKSQSLENLIIEDCRGFRCLGIYTPQLKYLKVENSREEYNPSGLIEIDAPKLTSLVWKGYMYKDYIFSSPSSLVTVEVDTKINSVDEHEHLNTDSSMKMKMSMSMKLIPSPM
;
A
#
# COMPACT_ATOMS: atom_id res chain seq x y z
N MET A 1 -20.64 -20.49 -5.17
CA MET A 1 -19.31 -19.90 -5.46
C MET A 1 -18.44 -20.07 -4.22
N LEU A 2 -17.36 -20.87 -4.31
CA LEU A 2 -16.46 -21.13 -3.19
C LEU A 2 -15.48 -19.95 -3.02
N LYS A 3 -15.62 -19.13 -1.98
CA LYS A 3 -14.59 -18.14 -1.61
C LYS A 3 -13.44 -18.88 -0.94
N ARG A 4 -12.35 -19.10 -1.67
CA ARG A 4 -11.11 -19.69 -1.12
C ARG A 4 -10.35 -18.60 -0.39
N TYR A 5 -10.45 -18.58 0.94
CA TYR A 5 -9.61 -17.75 1.79
C TYR A 5 -8.32 -18.52 2.07
N ILE A 6 -7.22 -18.11 1.45
CA ILE A 6 -5.91 -18.71 1.69
C ILE A 6 -5.24 -17.93 2.81
N TRP A 7 -5.24 -18.49 4.02
CA TRP A 7 -4.47 -17.98 5.16
C TRP A 7 -3.01 -18.39 4.97
N LEU A 8 -2.19 -17.49 4.43
CA LEU A 8 -0.78 -17.77 4.16
C LEU A 8 0.08 -17.32 5.33
N VAL A 9 0.34 -18.27 6.22
CA VAL A 9 1.29 -18.18 7.33
C VAL A 9 2.69 -18.36 6.73
N TRP A 10 3.47 -17.26 6.70
CA TRP A 10 4.88 -17.17 6.26
C TRP A 10 5.16 -17.60 4.82
N ILE A 11 4.89 -16.72 3.84
CA ILE A 11 5.50 -16.87 2.51
C ILE A 11 6.78 -16.05 2.45
N PHE A 12 7.92 -16.73 2.29
CA PHE A 12 9.09 -16.11 1.70
C PHE A 12 8.78 -15.79 0.23
N ILE A 13 8.46 -14.54 -0.07
CA ILE A 13 8.14 -14.04 -1.42
C ILE A 13 9.45 -13.99 -2.22
N ALA A 14 9.93 -15.15 -2.67
CA ALA A 14 11.13 -15.24 -3.50
C ALA A 14 11.00 -16.28 -4.64
N LYS A 15 9.79 -16.78 -4.94
CA LYS A 15 9.61 -17.83 -5.96
C LYS A 15 8.56 -17.52 -7.03
N PRO A 16 8.80 -17.94 -8.30
CA PRO A 16 7.89 -17.76 -9.43
C PRO A 16 6.53 -18.45 -9.26
N ASP A 17 6.41 -19.40 -8.33
CA ASP A 17 5.16 -20.15 -8.08
C ASP A 17 4.01 -19.26 -7.55
N LEU A 18 4.34 -18.14 -6.91
CA LEU A 18 3.36 -17.18 -6.39
C LEU A 18 2.58 -16.48 -7.51
N LEU A 19 3.23 -16.23 -8.66
CA LEU A 19 2.57 -15.62 -9.82
C LEU A 19 1.47 -16.54 -10.37
N SER A 20 1.70 -17.85 -10.36
CA SER A 20 0.72 -18.84 -10.82
C SER A 20 -0.50 -18.91 -9.90
N LEU A 21 -0.29 -18.76 -8.58
CA LEU A 21 -1.36 -18.67 -7.60
C LEU A 21 -2.15 -17.37 -7.76
N LEU A 22 -1.46 -16.25 -7.92
CA LEU A 22 -2.08 -14.93 -8.10
C LEU A 22 -2.89 -14.82 -9.40
N ALA A 23 -2.62 -15.67 -10.40
CA ALA A 23 -3.39 -15.70 -11.65
C ALA A 23 -4.86 -16.10 -11.46
N ARG A 24 -5.22 -16.74 -10.33
CA ARG A 24 -6.60 -17.21 -10.07
C ARG A 24 -7.21 -16.64 -8.79
N VAL A 25 -6.47 -15.82 -8.07
CA VAL A 25 -6.89 -15.26 -6.78
C VAL A 25 -7.45 -13.86 -7.00
N ASN A 26 -8.74 -13.70 -6.72
CA ASN A 26 -9.42 -12.41 -6.80
C ASN A 26 -9.32 -11.60 -5.49
N THR A 27 -8.93 -12.23 -4.39
CA THR A 27 -8.84 -11.59 -3.07
C THR A 27 -7.58 -12.09 -2.39
N LEU A 28 -6.64 -11.19 -2.11
CA LEU A 28 -5.43 -11.47 -1.37
C LEU A 28 -5.44 -10.69 -0.07
N HIS A 29 -5.28 -11.41 1.04
CA HIS A 29 -5.20 -10.83 2.37
C HIS A 29 -3.86 -11.23 2.98
N LEU A 30 -2.98 -10.24 3.16
CA LEU A 30 -1.69 -10.38 3.81
C LEU A 30 -1.83 -9.79 5.21
N VAL A 31 -1.68 -10.61 6.25
CA VAL A 31 -1.80 -10.18 7.65
C VAL A 31 -0.54 -10.58 8.40
N SER A 32 0.10 -9.62 9.06
CA SER A 32 1.30 -9.84 9.88
C SER A 32 2.42 -10.58 9.13
N VAL A 33 2.54 -10.34 7.81
CA VAL A 33 3.57 -10.96 6.97
C VAL A 33 4.86 -10.17 7.11
N HIS A 34 5.94 -10.85 7.48
CA HIS A 34 7.28 -10.29 7.47
C HIS A 34 7.97 -10.61 6.16
N ILE A 35 8.23 -9.59 5.36
CA ILE A 35 8.93 -9.69 4.08
C ILE A 35 10.38 -9.34 4.36
N SER A 36 11.25 -10.33 4.47
CA SER A 36 12.69 -10.09 4.58
C SER A 36 13.29 -10.13 3.18
N SER A 37 13.61 -8.97 2.60
CA SER A 37 14.45 -8.89 1.40
C SER A 37 15.91 -8.80 1.80
N PHE A 38 16.78 -9.57 1.14
CA PHE A 38 18.23 -9.43 1.28
C PHE A 38 18.79 -8.27 0.44
N ASP A 39 17.99 -7.74 -0.49
CA ASP A 39 18.36 -6.61 -1.32
C ASP A 39 18.06 -5.28 -0.62
N THR A 40 18.93 -4.30 -0.84
CA THR A 40 18.87 -2.95 -0.25
C THR A 40 17.65 -2.15 -0.65
N GLN A 41 16.94 -2.56 -1.70
CA GLN A 41 15.64 -2.01 -2.09
C GLN A 41 14.56 -3.05 -1.78
N GLU A 42 14.03 -3.02 -0.57
CA GLU A 42 13.00 -3.93 -0.09
C GLU A 42 11.64 -3.62 -0.75
N TRP A 43 11.46 -3.98 -2.02
CA TRP A 43 10.22 -3.78 -2.78
C TRP A 43 9.27 -4.97 -2.65
N LEU A 44 8.02 -4.70 -2.30
CA LEU A 44 6.91 -5.64 -2.51
C LEU A 44 6.24 -5.33 -3.84
N HIS A 45 6.49 -6.14 -4.87
CA HIS A 45 5.82 -6.06 -6.16
C HIS A 45 4.66 -7.04 -6.26
N LEU A 46 3.45 -6.53 -6.46
CA LEU A 46 2.24 -7.31 -6.66
C LEU A 46 1.71 -7.08 -8.07
N LYS A 47 1.76 -8.12 -8.90
CA LYS A 47 1.22 -8.12 -10.26
C LYS A 47 0.24 -9.27 -10.42
N SER A 48 -1.00 -8.95 -10.78
CA SER A 48 -2.04 -9.96 -11.02
C SER A 48 -3.10 -9.43 -11.99
N GLN A 49 -3.53 -10.30 -12.90
CA GLN A 49 -4.60 -10.02 -13.87
C GLN A 49 -6.00 -10.31 -13.32
N SER A 50 -6.11 -11.00 -12.17
CA SER A 50 -7.39 -11.44 -11.60
C SER A 50 -7.71 -10.84 -10.24
N LEU A 51 -6.73 -10.21 -9.58
CA LEU A 51 -6.88 -9.66 -8.24
C LEU A 51 -7.81 -8.45 -8.25
N GLU A 52 -8.90 -8.55 -7.49
CA GLU A 52 -9.92 -7.49 -7.32
C GLU A 52 -9.84 -6.83 -5.94
N ASN A 53 -9.42 -7.56 -4.91
CA ASN A 53 -9.32 -7.08 -3.55
C ASN A 53 -7.95 -7.40 -2.96
N LEU A 54 -7.26 -6.39 -2.44
CA LEU A 54 -5.97 -6.52 -1.78
C LEU A 54 -6.07 -5.88 -0.39
N ILE A 55 -5.75 -6.67 0.63
CA ILE A 55 -5.69 -6.20 2.02
C ILE A 55 -4.30 -6.53 2.55
N ILE A 56 -3.60 -5.51 3.04
CA ILE A 56 -2.28 -5.60 3.67
C ILE A 56 -2.41 -5.03 5.08
N GLU A 57 -2.25 -5.88 6.09
CA GLU A 57 -2.46 -5.53 7.50
C GLU A 57 -1.25 -5.92 8.34
N ASP A 58 -0.66 -4.95 9.04
CA ASP A 58 0.46 -5.15 9.97
C ASP A 58 1.66 -5.91 9.36
N CYS A 59 1.84 -5.83 8.05
CA CYS A 59 2.98 -6.42 7.35
C CYS A 59 4.26 -5.58 7.57
N ARG A 60 5.43 -6.21 7.54
CA ARG A 60 6.71 -5.53 7.81
C ARG A 60 7.77 -5.92 6.78
N GLY A 61 8.81 -5.10 6.67
CA GLY A 61 10.04 -5.44 5.93
C GLY A 61 10.00 -5.15 4.42
N PHE A 62 9.01 -4.37 3.97
CA PHE A 62 9.09 -3.71 2.67
C PHE A 62 9.19 -2.20 2.87
N ARG A 63 10.10 -1.54 2.17
CA ARG A 63 10.23 -0.07 2.13
C ARG A 63 9.43 0.53 1.00
N CYS A 64 9.25 -0.24 -0.07
CA CYS A 64 8.55 0.20 -1.26
C CYS A 64 7.45 -0.81 -1.62
N LEU A 65 6.35 -0.31 -2.17
CA LEU A 65 5.20 -1.13 -2.58
C LEU A 65 4.82 -0.75 -4.00
N GLY A 66 4.91 -1.72 -4.92
CA GLY A 66 4.47 -1.59 -6.31
C GLY A 66 3.27 -2.48 -6.58
N ILE A 67 2.12 -1.91 -6.91
CA ILE A 67 0.88 -2.63 -7.21
C ILE A 67 0.50 -2.40 -8.68
N TYR A 68 0.55 -3.46 -9.48
CA TYR A 68 0.28 -3.44 -10.93
C TYR A 68 -0.84 -4.43 -11.26
N THR A 69 -2.07 -4.05 -10.94
CA THR A 69 -3.22 -4.96 -10.93
C THR A 69 -4.43 -4.31 -11.60
N PRO A 70 -4.66 -4.54 -12.90
CA PRO A 70 -5.67 -3.79 -13.68
C PRO A 70 -7.11 -4.09 -13.28
N GLN A 71 -7.38 -5.18 -12.57
CA GLN A 71 -8.72 -5.53 -12.08
C GLN A 71 -8.96 -5.14 -10.63
N LEU A 72 -7.97 -4.56 -9.95
CA LEU A 72 -8.08 -4.22 -8.54
C LEU A 72 -9.13 -3.12 -8.34
N LYS A 73 -10.10 -3.40 -7.47
CA LYS A 73 -11.22 -2.50 -7.12
C LYS A 73 -11.07 -1.98 -5.70
N TYR A 74 -10.58 -2.82 -4.79
CA TYR A 74 -10.41 -2.50 -3.38
C TYR A 74 -8.97 -2.70 -2.92
N LEU A 75 -8.37 -1.65 -2.36
CA LEU A 75 -7.07 -1.68 -1.71
C LEU A 75 -7.20 -1.20 -0.28
N LYS A 76 -6.79 -2.04 0.68
CA LYS A 76 -6.59 -1.66 2.07
C LYS A 76 -5.14 -1.89 2.46
N VAL A 77 -4.49 -0.86 2.97
CA VAL A 77 -3.17 -0.94 3.60
C VAL A 77 -3.32 -0.35 4.99
N GLU A 78 -3.15 -1.18 6.02
CA GLU A 78 -3.22 -0.77 7.42
C GLU A 78 -1.96 -1.27 8.13
N ASN A 79 -1.05 -0.35 8.44
CA ASN A 79 0.20 -0.70 9.08
C ASN A 79 0.36 0.07 10.38
N SER A 80 -0.13 -0.52 11.47
CA SER A 80 -0.06 0.11 12.80
C SER A 80 1.31 -0.04 13.45
N ARG A 81 2.13 -0.96 12.92
CA ARG A 81 3.34 -1.53 13.52
C ARG A 81 4.64 -1.18 12.81
N GLU A 82 4.57 -0.52 11.65
CA GLU A 82 5.73 -0.15 10.86
C GLU A 82 6.41 1.08 11.45
N GLU A 83 7.72 1.19 11.31
CA GLU A 83 8.45 2.40 11.69
C GLU A 83 8.37 3.40 10.53
N TYR A 84 8.29 4.70 10.85
CA TYR A 84 8.31 5.74 9.82
C TYR A 84 9.53 5.58 8.92
N ASN A 85 9.29 5.42 7.62
CA ASN A 85 10.34 5.27 6.64
C ASN A 85 10.37 6.45 5.66
N PRO A 86 11.27 7.43 5.85
CA PRO A 86 11.35 8.61 5.01
C PRO A 86 11.88 8.33 3.60
N SER A 87 12.30 7.10 3.29
CA SER A 87 12.80 6.72 1.97
C SER A 87 11.82 5.87 1.16
N GLY A 88 10.67 5.52 1.73
CA GLY A 88 9.72 4.61 1.10
C GLY A 88 8.93 5.25 -0.05
N LEU A 89 8.62 4.43 -1.05
CA LEU A 89 7.86 4.80 -2.24
C LEU A 89 6.68 3.84 -2.44
N ILE A 90 5.51 4.41 -2.70
CA ILE A 90 4.31 3.67 -3.08
C ILE A 90 3.98 3.96 -4.54
N GLU A 91 3.86 2.92 -5.35
CA GLU A 91 3.43 3.01 -6.75
C GLU A 91 2.21 2.13 -6.99
N ILE A 92 1.12 2.73 -7.45
CA ILE A 92 -0.16 2.05 -7.68
C ILE A 92 -0.62 2.32 -9.12
N ASP A 93 -0.58 1.25 -9.92
CA ASP A 93 -1.19 1.16 -11.23
C ASP A 93 -2.38 0.17 -11.18
N ALA A 94 -3.54 0.75 -10.87
CA ALA A 94 -4.79 0.03 -10.72
C ALA A 94 -5.94 0.86 -11.32
N PRO A 95 -6.11 0.87 -12.66
CA PRO A 95 -7.08 1.73 -13.34
C PRO A 95 -8.54 1.50 -12.95
N LYS A 96 -8.88 0.38 -12.31
CA LYS A 96 -10.23 0.06 -11.83
C LYS A 96 -10.40 0.25 -10.32
N LEU A 97 -9.41 0.83 -9.64
CA LEU A 97 -9.46 1.00 -8.19
C LEU A 97 -10.57 2.00 -7.83
N THR A 98 -11.58 1.53 -7.11
CA THR A 98 -12.73 2.35 -6.69
C THR A 98 -12.68 2.72 -5.22
N SER A 99 -11.99 1.92 -4.40
CA SER A 99 -11.88 2.16 -2.97
C SER A 99 -10.46 1.93 -2.47
N LEU A 100 -9.95 2.94 -1.78
CA LEU A 100 -8.63 2.97 -1.15
C LEU A 100 -8.78 3.28 0.34
N VAL A 101 -8.24 2.41 1.18
CA VAL A 101 -8.11 2.62 2.62
C VAL A 101 -6.62 2.57 2.96
N TRP A 102 -6.10 3.63 3.53
CA TRP A 102 -4.71 3.74 3.95
C TRP A 102 -4.64 4.17 5.41
N LYS A 103 -4.09 3.32 6.28
CA LYS A 103 -3.91 3.60 7.70
C LYS A 103 -2.48 3.31 8.14
N GLY A 104 -1.89 4.20 8.93
CA GLY A 104 -0.52 4.01 9.44
C GLY A 104 0.43 5.14 9.07
N TYR A 105 1.70 4.83 8.87
CA TYR A 105 2.70 5.86 8.56
C TYR A 105 2.64 6.33 7.11
N MET A 106 2.97 7.60 6.88
CA MET A 106 3.11 8.16 5.54
C MET A 106 4.45 7.74 4.94
N TYR A 107 4.38 7.31 3.68
CA TYR A 107 5.54 7.15 2.82
C TYR A 107 5.91 8.52 2.25
N LYS A 108 7.17 8.67 1.81
CA LYS A 108 7.64 9.95 1.27
C LYS A 108 6.91 10.31 -0.02
N ASP A 109 6.82 9.33 -0.91
CA ASP A 109 6.31 9.52 -2.26
C ASP A 109 5.20 8.51 -2.57
N TYR A 110 4.15 9.00 -3.24
CA TYR A 110 3.03 8.22 -3.72
C TYR A 110 2.79 8.52 -5.20
N ILE A 111 2.81 7.49 -6.03
CA ILE A 111 2.61 7.56 -7.48
C ILE A 111 1.36 6.77 -7.84
N PHE A 112 0.38 7.44 -8.45
CA PHE A 112 -0.86 6.83 -8.93
C PHE A 112 -1.00 7.03 -10.44
N SER A 113 -1.00 5.94 -11.20
CA SER A 113 -1.06 6.01 -12.67
C SER A 113 -2.46 6.30 -13.21
N SER A 114 -3.53 5.98 -12.47
CA SER A 114 -4.91 6.15 -12.93
C SER A 114 -5.91 6.33 -11.78
N PRO A 115 -5.93 7.51 -11.13
CA PRO A 115 -6.82 7.76 -9.99
C PRO A 115 -8.27 8.06 -10.39
N SER A 116 -8.60 8.14 -11.68
CA SER A 116 -9.92 8.58 -12.18
C SER A 116 -11.09 7.69 -11.75
N SER A 117 -10.83 6.43 -11.39
CA SER A 117 -11.85 5.47 -10.95
C SER A 117 -12.12 5.50 -9.44
N LEU A 118 -11.33 6.24 -8.65
CA LEU A 118 -11.47 6.27 -7.19
C LEU A 118 -12.76 6.98 -6.78
N VAL A 119 -13.61 6.26 -6.04
CA VAL A 119 -14.88 6.76 -5.49
C VAL A 119 -14.73 7.01 -3.99
N THR A 120 -14.00 6.15 -3.30
CA THR A 120 -13.83 6.22 -1.84
C THR A 120 -12.36 6.19 -1.47
N VAL A 121 -11.95 7.19 -0.69
CA VAL A 121 -10.58 7.30 -0.18
C VAL A 121 -10.67 7.59 1.32
N GLU A 122 -10.12 6.69 2.13
CA GLU A 122 -9.94 6.87 3.57
C GLU A 122 -8.44 6.85 3.86
N VAL A 123 -7.92 7.94 4.41
CA VAL A 123 -6.50 8.07 4.78
C VAL A 123 -6.44 8.51 6.23
N ASP A 124 -5.86 7.66 7.08
CA ASP A 124 -5.63 7.91 8.50
C ASP A 124 -4.14 7.72 8.80
N THR A 125 -3.40 8.83 8.81
CA THR A 125 -1.94 8.79 8.87
C THR A 125 -1.40 9.29 10.19
N LYS A 126 -0.40 8.57 10.71
CA LYS A 126 0.40 9.02 11.86
C LYS A 126 1.56 9.85 11.35
N ILE A 127 1.60 11.12 11.73
CA ILE A 127 2.77 11.97 11.52
C ILE A 127 3.70 11.73 12.71
N ASN A 128 4.86 11.13 12.46
CA ASN A 128 5.92 11.07 13.47
C ASN A 128 6.50 12.48 13.59
N SER A 129 6.19 13.18 14.67
CA SER A 129 6.85 14.41 15.07
C SER A 129 8.26 14.09 15.56
N VAL A 130 9.16 13.71 14.65
CA VAL A 130 10.58 13.56 14.96
C VAL A 130 11.25 14.87 14.59
N ASP A 131 11.54 15.64 15.65
CA ASP A 131 12.46 16.77 15.77
C ASP A 131 12.08 18.12 15.13
N GLU A 132 11.25 18.88 15.86
CA GLU A 132 11.70 20.21 16.30
C GLU A 132 11.91 20.13 17.81
N HIS A 133 13.17 19.98 18.23
CA HIS A 133 13.58 20.48 19.53
C HIS A 133 13.55 22.02 19.51
N GLU A 134 12.35 22.60 19.42
CA GLU A 134 12.07 23.92 19.98
C GLU A 134 10.82 23.78 20.86
N HIS A 135 11.02 24.07 22.14
CA HIS A 135 9.97 24.19 23.13
C HIS A 135 8.77 24.98 22.58
N LEU A 136 7.59 24.38 22.56
CA LEU A 136 6.34 25.00 23.01
C LEU A 136 5.21 23.96 23.09
N ASN A 137 4.65 23.86 24.29
CA ASN A 137 3.35 23.25 24.56
C ASN A 137 2.31 23.71 23.52
N THR A 138 1.56 22.79 22.92
CA THR A 138 0.09 22.81 22.99
C THR A 138 -0.54 21.58 22.37
N ASP A 139 -1.48 21.04 23.13
CA ASP A 139 -2.48 20.05 22.74
C ASP A 139 -3.32 20.59 21.58
N SER A 140 -3.05 20.12 20.36
CA SER A 140 -3.82 20.49 19.17
C SER A 140 -3.95 19.30 18.23
N SER A 141 -5.11 18.64 18.33
CA SER A 141 -5.64 17.78 17.26
C SER A 141 -5.91 18.66 16.04
N MET A 142 -4.89 18.94 15.24
CA MET A 142 -5.01 19.62 13.96
C MET A 142 -5.67 18.69 12.93
N LYS A 143 -6.94 18.97 12.61
CA LYS A 143 -7.54 18.54 11.33
C LYS A 143 -6.89 19.33 10.19
N MET A 144 -5.78 18.82 9.67
CA MET A 144 -5.19 19.36 8.45
C MET A 144 -6.02 18.92 7.24
N LYS A 145 -6.55 19.90 6.50
CA LYS A 145 -7.10 19.70 5.15
C LYS A 145 -5.92 19.77 4.18
N MET A 146 -5.28 18.63 3.93
CA MET A 146 -4.17 18.59 2.96
C MET A 146 -4.70 18.67 1.52
N SER A 147 -4.18 19.63 0.77
CA SER A 147 -4.29 19.67 -0.69
C SER A 147 -3.23 18.73 -1.26
N MET A 148 -3.61 17.52 -1.63
CA MET A 148 -2.73 16.59 -2.33
C MET A 148 -2.43 17.12 -3.72
N SER A 149 -1.17 17.50 -3.98
CA SER A 149 -0.68 17.77 -5.33
C SER A 149 -0.43 16.45 -6.04
N MET A 150 -1.49 15.84 -6.59
CA MET A 150 -1.36 14.70 -7.49
C MET A 150 -0.68 15.14 -8.78
N LYS A 151 0.55 14.69 -9.03
CA LYS A 151 1.15 14.78 -10.36
C LYS A 151 0.56 13.65 -11.22
N LEU A 152 -0.43 13.99 -12.03
CA LEU A 152 -0.90 13.12 -13.11
C LEU A 152 0.19 13.06 -14.18
N ILE A 153 0.74 11.87 -14.42
CA ILE A 153 1.64 11.65 -15.55
C ILE A 153 0.73 11.49 -16.79
N PRO A 154 0.87 12.33 -17.83
CA PRO A 154 0.08 12.18 -19.04
C PRO A 154 0.42 10.86 -19.74
N SER A 155 -0.61 10.11 -20.17
CA SER A 155 -0.41 8.91 -20.97
C SER A 155 0.20 9.26 -22.34
N PRO A 156 1.20 8.50 -22.83
CA PRO A 156 1.69 8.68 -24.19
C PRO A 156 0.58 8.32 -25.20
N MET A 157 0.38 9.21 -26.19
CA MET A 157 -0.51 9.02 -27.34
C MET A 157 0.07 8.07 -28.37
#